data_AF-A0A7W8VY84-F1
#
_entry.id   AF-A0A7W8VY84-F1
#
_cell.length_a   1.000
_cell.length_b   1.000
_cell.length_c   1.000
_cell.angle_alpha   90.00
_cell.angle_beta   90.00
_cell.angle_gamma   90.00
#
_symmetry.space_group_name_H-M   'P 1'
#
loop_
_entity.id
_entity.type
_entity.pdbx_description
1 polymer ?
#
loop_
_entity_poly.entity_id
_entity_poly.type
_entity_poly.pdbx_seq_one_letter_code
_entity_poly.pdbx_strand_id
1 'polypeptide(L)'
;MGVNLYSSVEQSFATGSVQGQGGGGGIAGFNYGPVTISSDVFWNTQTTGATVAVVSVANGAQVGNAQGLTTAQMSNPVSFGSTYDFGPGGVWAMPAGATHPVLRWQLGQ
;
A
#
# COMPACT_ATOMS: atom_id res chain seq x y z
N MET A 1 -13.80 -1.96 6.43
CA MET A 1 -12.39 -1.54 6.54
C MET A 1 -11.63 -2.55 7.36
N GLY A 2 -10.33 -2.76 7.07
CA GLY A 2 -9.49 -3.71 7.80
C GLY A 2 -9.01 -3.19 9.15
N VAL A 3 -8.67 -4.11 10.06
CA VAL A 3 -8.09 -3.83 11.39
C VAL A 3 -6.72 -4.50 11.46
N ASN A 4 -5.71 -3.78 11.94
CA ASN A 4 -4.40 -4.34 12.28
C ASN A 4 -4.26 -4.42 13.81
N LEU A 5 -3.96 -5.63 14.30
CA LEU A 5 -3.82 -5.93 15.72
C LEU A 5 -2.45 -6.57 15.93
N TYR A 6 -1.56 -5.94 16.68
CA TYR A 6 -0.27 -6.53 17.07
C TYR A 6 0.52 -7.12 15.88
N SER A 7 0.68 -6.35 14.79
CA SER A 7 1.16 -6.85 13.50
C SER A 7 2.17 -5.94 12.80
N SER A 8 2.82 -6.47 11.76
CA SER A 8 3.62 -5.71 10.80
C SER A 8 3.01 -5.78 9.39
N VAL A 9 3.06 -4.68 8.66
CA VAL A 9 2.68 -4.57 7.24
C VAL A 9 3.86 -3.99 6.48
N GLU A 10 4.36 -4.74 5.50
CA GLU A 10 5.56 -4.45 4.71
C GLU A 10 5.32 -4.89 3.26
N GLN A 11 6.06 -4.31 2.30
CA GLN A 11 5.97 -4.60 0.86
C GLN A 11 4.55 -4.87 0.33
N SER A 12 3.61 -3.99 0.70
CA SER A 12 2.20 -4.16 0.38
C SER A 12 1.64 -2.90 -0.27
N PHE A 13 0.63 -3.05 -1.14
CA PHE A 13 -0.07 -1.91 -1.69
C PHE A 13 -1.57 -2.12 -1.82
N ALA A 14 -2.32 -1.02 -1.83
CA ALA A 14 -3.77 -1.00 -2.02
C ALA A 14 -4.18 -0.14 -3.22
N THR A 15 -5.03 -0.70 -4.09
CA THR A 15 -5.58 -0.03 -5.28
C THR A 15 -7.10 -0.07 -5.35
N GLY A 16 -7.75 -0.94 -4.58
CA GLY A 16 -9.21 -1.06 -4.57
C GLY A 16 -9.91 0.09 -3.85
N SER A 17 -11.10 0.47 -4.31
CA SER A 17 -11.92 1.48 -3.65
C SER A 17 -12.25 1.09 -2.21
N VAL A 18 -12.02 1.99 -1.26
CA VAL A 18 -12.43 1.81 0.13
C VAL A 18 -13.65 2.69 0.42
N GLN A 19 -14.79 2.04 0.65
CA GLN A 19 -16.04 2.72 1.00
C GLN A 19 -16.38 2.55 2.48
N GLY A 20 -16.71 3.65 3.14
CA GLY A 20 -17.19 3.69 4.51
C GLY A 20 -17.63 5.10 4.90
N GLN A 21 -18.49 5.22 5.91
CA GLN A 21 -18.89 6.54 6.41
C GLN A 21 -17.67 7.33 6.89
N GLY A 22 -17.45 8.52 6.32
CA GLY A 22 -16.30 9.39 6.64
C GLY A 22 -15.05 9.20 5.78
N GLY A 23 -15.06 8.26 4.81
CA GLY A 23 -13.89 7.92 4.01
C GLY A 23 -13.03 6.82 4.66
N GLY A 24 -12.38 5.99 3.85
CA GLY A 24 -11.52 4.89 4.32
C GLY A 24 -10.05 5.24 4.41
N GLY A 25 -9.33 4.49 5.25
CA GLY A 25 -7.87 4.51 5.26
C GLY A 25 -7.33 3.67 4.11
N GLY A 26 -6.32 4.19 3.42
CA GLY A 26 -5.73 3.54 2.25
C GLY A 26 -5.11 2.19 2.56
N ILE A 27 -4.67 1.96 3.80
CA ILE A 27 -4.09 0.70 4.28
C ILE A 27 -4.97 0.04 5.33
N ALA A 28 -5.46 0.79 6.32
CA ALA A 28 -6.27 0.24 7.41
C ALA A 28 -7.33 1.21 7.90
N GLY A 29 -8.43 0.69 8.44
CA GLY A 29 -9.40 1.52 9.17
C GLY A 29 -8.94 1.81 10.59
N PHE A 30 -8.33 0.83 11.25
CA PHE A 30 -7.96 0.93 12.65
C PHE A 30 -6.70 0.12 12.96
N ASN A 31 -5.76 0.73 13.68
CA ASN A 31 -4.62 0.03 14.28
C ASN A 31 -4.77 -0.01 15.81
N TYR A 32 -4.51 -1.16 16.43
CA TYR A 32 -4.58 -1.33 17.87
C TYR A 32 -3.37 -2.09 18.42
N GLY A 33 -2.76 -1.53 19.46
CA GLY A 33 -1.53 -2.08 20.05
C GLY A 33 -0.30 -1.79 19.19
N PRO A 34 0.85 -2.41 19.50
CA PRO A 34 2.07 -2.28 18.71
C PRO A 34 1.82 -2.74 17.27
N VAL A 35 1.76 -1.80 16.34
CA VAL A 35 1.58 -2.05 14.90
C VAL A 35 2.67 -1.30 14.15
N THR A 36 3.33 -1.99 13.22
CA THR A 36 4.30 -1.37 12.30
C THR A 36 3.73 -1.39 10.89
N ILE A 37 3.58 -0.22 10.28
CA ILE A 37 3.35 -0.11 8.83
C ILE A 37 4.59 0.57 8.26
N SER A 38 5.35 -0.16 7.46
CA SER A 38 6.66 0.28 6.95
C SER A 38 6.54 1.29 5.80
N SER A 39 7.65 1.95 5.46
CA SER A 39 7.69 2.99 4.42
C SER A 39 7.57 2.45 3.00
N ASP A 40 7.69 1.13 2.82
CA ASP A 40 7.48 0.39 1.59
C ASP A 40 6.03 -0.12 1.45
N VAL A 41 5.11 0.48 2.17
CA VAL A 41 3.67 0.24 2.04
C VAL A 41 3.02 1.42 1.34
N PHE A 42 2.22 1.14 0.31
CA PHE A 42 1.69 2.19 -0.57
C PHE A 42 0.17 2.08 -0.75
N TRP A 43 -0.52 3.18 -1.01
CA TRP A 43 -1.91 3.12 -1.50
C TRP A 43 -2.13 4.11 -2.62
N ASN A 44 -3.02 3.77 -3.55
CA ASN A 44 -3.39 4.67 -4.63
C ASN A 44 -4.49 5.61 -4.15
N THR A 45 -4.15 6.87 -3.91
CA THR A 45 -5.08 7.88 -3.36
C THR A 45 -6.29 8.14 -4.25
N GLN A 46 -6.15 7.93 -5.57
CA GLN A 46 -7.20 8.22 -6.55
C GLN A 46 -8.18 7.05 -6.69
N THR A 47 -7.69 5.80 -6.72
CA THR A 47 -8.55 4.63 -6.90
C THR A 47 -9.13 4.12 -5.58
N THR A 48 -8.39 4.25 -4.48
CA THR A 48 -8.91 3.94 -3.14
C THR A 48 -9.92 4.98 -2.69
N GLY A 49 -9.72 6.25 -3.06
CA GLY A 49 -10.45 7.40 -2.52
C GLY A 49 -9.99 7.82 -1.11
N ALA A 50 -8.93 7.20 -0.58
CA ALA A 50 -8.41 7.47 0.75
C ALA A 50 -7.41 8.63 0.76
N THR A 51 -7.63 9.59 1.66
CA THR A 51 -6.72 10.73 1.88
C THR A 51 -5.70 10.48 2.99
N VAL A 52 -5.88 9.42 3.79
CA VAL A 52 -4.99 9.02 4.89
C VAL A 52 -4.70 7.52 4.82
N ALA A 53 -3.56 7.08 5.35
CA ALA A 53 -3.19 5.66 5.40
C ALA A 53 -4.08 4.86 6.37
N VAL A 54 -4.30 5.42 7.56
CA VAL A 54 -5.04 4.83 8.66
C VAL A 54 -6.01 5.85 9.24
N VAL A 55 -7.27 5.47 9.45
CA VAL A 55 -8.30 6.39 9.96
C VAL A 55 -8.16 6.64 11.46
N SER A 56 -7.85 5.60 12.23
CA SER A 56 -7.79 5.69 13.70
C SER A 56 -6.78 4.72 14.32
N VAL A 57 -6.28 5.08 15.51
CA VAL A 57 -5.27 4.31 16.25
C VAL A 57 -5.64 4.27 17.74
N ALA A 58 -5.27 3.19 18.45
CA ALA A 58 -5.43 3.10 19.90
C ALA A 58 -4.38 2.21 20.57
N ASN A 59 -4.29 2.28 21.90
CA ASN A 59 -3.38 1.47 22.73
C ASN A 59 -1.90 1.57 22.32
N GLY A 60 -1.42 2.81 22.15
CA GLY A 60 -0.04 3.08 21.73
C GLY A 60 0.27 2.77 20.27
N ALA A 61 -0.74 2.40 19.46
CA ALA A 61 -0.58 2.21 18.02
C ALA A 61 -0.19 3.51 17.31
N GLN A 62 0.43 3.35 16.14
CA GLN A 62 0.78 4.44 15.24
C GLN A 62 0.12 4.24 13.88
N VAL A 63 0.01 5.34 13.11
CA VAL A 63 -0.44 5.29 11.71
C VAL A 63 0.59 4.56 10.84
N GLY A 64 1.87 4.61 11.24
CA GLY A 64 3.00 4.08 10.48
C GLY A 64 3.43 4.99 9.33
N ASN A 65 4.25 4.46 8.42
CA ASN A 65 5.02 5.22 7.44
C ASN A 65 4.58 5.02 5.98
N ALA A 66 3.42 4.37 5.76
CA ALA A 66 2.91 4.15 4.42
C ALA A 66 2.79 5.46 3.62
N GLN A 67 2.94 5.36 2.30
CA GLN A 67 2.96 6.51 1.40
C GLN A 67 1.77 6.46 0.42
N GLY A 68 1.05 7.59 0.32
CA GLY A 68 -0.03 7.75 -0.65
C GLY A 68 0.54 8.13 -2.02
N LEU A 69 0.25 7.33 -3.03
CA LEU A 69 0.66 7.55 -4.41
C LEU A 69 -0.55 7.92 -5.27
N THR A 70 -0.36 8.80 -6.25
CA THR A 70 -1.31 8.93 -7.37
C THR A 70 -1.25 7.68 -8.26
N THR A 71 -2.23 7.48 -9.15
CA THR A 71 -2.20 6.39 -10.14
C THR A 71 -0.96 6.46 -11.03
N ALA A 72 -0.54 7.66 -11.42
CA ALA A 72 0.68 7.83 -12.22
C ALA A 72 1.95 7.39 -11.46
N GLN A 73 2.03 7.67 -10.15
CA GLN A 73 3.12 7.19 -9.30
C GLN A 73 3.02 5.69 -9.03
N MET A 74 1.82 5.17 -8.79
CA MET A 74 1.56 3.73 -8.61
C MET A 74 1.93 2.91 -9.87
N SER A 75 1.82 3.52 -11.06
CA SER A 75 2.28 2.97 -12.34
C SER A 75 3.78 3.12 -12.61
N ASN A 76 4.55 3.74 -11.72
CA ASN A 76 5.98 4.01 -11.92
C ASN A 76 6.83 3.20 -10.92
N PRO A 77 7.65 2.25 -11.38
CA PRO A 77 8.56 1.46 -10.53
C PRO A 77 9.41 2.30 -9.58
N VAL A 78 9.86 3.49 -10.03
CA VAL A 78 10.70 4.38 -9.22
C VAL A 78 10.02 4.84 -7.94
N SER A 79 8.69 4.92 -7.92
CA SER A 79 7.92 5.37 -6.75
C SER A 79 7.93 4.38 -5.58
N PHE A 80 8.28 3.12 -5.81
CA PHE A 80 8.32 2.08 -4.79
C PHE A 80 9.70 1.94 -4.12
N GLY A 81 10.70 2.68 -4.59
CA GLY A 81 12.07 2.59 -4.09
C GLY A 81 12.72 1.24 -4.37
N SER A 82 13.78 0.93 -3.61
CA SER A 82 14.60 -0.27 -3.82
C SER A 82 14.06 -1.54 -3.16
N THR A 83 13.01 -1.45 -2.33
CA THR A 83 12.42 -2.61 -1.66
C THR A 83 11.61 -3.46 -2.64
N TYR A 84 10.97 -2.83 -3.62
CA TYR A 84 10.34 -3.53 -4.74
C TYR A 84 11.38 -3.78 -5.84
N ASP A 85 11.83 -5.03 -5.95
CA ASP A 85 12.80 -5.42 -6.98
C ASP A 85 12.12 -5.59 -8.34
N PHE A 86 12.19 -4.53 -9.15
CA PHE A 86 11.77 -4.51 -10.57
C PHE A 86 12.90 -4.84 -11.55
N GLY A 87 14.12 -5.14 -11.06
CA GLY A 87 15.28 -5.40 -11.88
C GLY A 87 15.16 -6.70 -12.70
N PRO A 88 16.11 -6.96 -13.63
CA PRO A 88 16.20 -8.26 -14.30
C PRO A 88 16.32 -9.40 -13.27
N GLY A 89 15.36 -10.32 -13.26
CA GLY A 89 15.28 -11.41 -12.27
C GLY A 89 14.58 -11.05 -10.96
N GLY A 90 14.12 -9.81 -10.79
CA GLY A 90 13.36 -9.38 -9.61
C GLY A 90 11.95 -9.96 -9.54
N VAL A 91 11.39 -9.98 -8.34
CA VAL A 91 10.06 -10.58 -8.04
C VAL A 91 8.92 -9.78 -8.65
N TRP A 92 9.07 -8.45 -8.69
CA TRP A 92 8.04 -7.54 -9.15
C TRP A 92 8.26 -7.14 -10.60
N ALA A 93 7.16 -6.91 -11.30
CA ALA A 93 7.14 -6.38 -12.64
C ALA A 93 6.11 -5.26 -12.75
N MET A 94 6.35 -4.34 -13.68
CA MET A 94 5.41 -3.29 -14.07
C MET A 94 5.35 -3.27 -15.60
N PRO A 95 4.54 -4.14 -16.23
CA PRO A 95 4.42 -4.17 -17.68
C PRO A 95 3.79 -2.87 -18.21
N ALA A 96 4.01 -2.57 -19.49
CA ALA A 96 3.43 -1.38 -20.12
C ALA A 96 1.90 -1.35 -19.96
N GLY A 97 1.38 -0.23 -19.44
CA GLY A 97 -0.05 -0.05 -19.17
C GLY A 97 -0.53 -0.56 -17.80
N ALA A 98 0.34 -1.17 -16.99
CA ALA A 98 -0.02 -1.54 -15.62
C ALA A 98 -0.29 -0.32 -14.75
N THR A 99 -1.28 -0.46 -13.85
CA THR A 99 -1.66 0.59 -12.88
C THR A 99 -1.09 0.36 -11.48
N HIS A 100 -0.40 -0.76 -11.29
CA HIS A 100 0.20 -1.20 -10.04
C HIS A 100 1.14 -2.39 -10.31
N PRO A 101 2.07 -2.70 -9.39
CA PRO A 101 3.00 -3.82 -9.53
C PRO A 101 2.27 -5.15 -9.63
N VAL A 102 2.82 -6.07 -10.41
CA VAL A 102 2.38 -7.47 -10.49
C VAL A 102 3.55 -8.40 -10.19
N LEU A 103 3.25 -9.63 -9.81
CA LEU A 103 4.30 -10.63 -9.62
C LEU A 103 4.77 -11.12 -10.98
N ARG A 104 6.08 -11.24 -11.17
CA ARG A 104 6.69 -11.60 -12.46
C ARG A 104 6.19 -12.95 -13.00
N TRP A 105 5.91 -13.92 -12.11
CA TRP A 105 5.32 -15.22 -12.49
C TRP A 105 3.92 -15.09 -13.13
N GLN A 106 3.15 -14.03 -12.83
CA GLN A 106 1.85 -13.79 -13.45
C GLN A 106 1.98 -13.47 -14.95
N LEU A 107 3.16 -13.02 -15.37
CA LEU A 107 3.49 -12.71 -16.77
C LEU A 107 4.14 -13.90 -17.49
N GLY A 108 4.34 -15.03 -16.82
CA GLY A 108 5.09 -16.17 -17.34
C GLY A 108 6.59 -15.89 -17.52
N GLN A 109 7.14 -15.00 -16.70
CA GLN A 109 8.53 -14.56 -16.72
C GLN A 109 9.30 -14.99 -15.47
#